data_AF-A0A497H2K7-F1
#
_entry.id   AF-A0A497H2K7-F1
#
_cell.length_a   1.000
_cell.length_b   1.000
_cell.length_c   1.000
_cell.angle_alpha   90.00
_cell.angle_beta   90.00
_cell.angle_gamma   90.00
#
_symmetry.space_group_name_H-M   'P 1'
#
loop_
_entity.id
_entity.type
_entity.pdbx_description
1 polymer ?
#
loop_
_entity_poly.entity_id
_entity_poly.type
_entity_poly.pdbx_seq_one_letter_code
_entity_poly.pdbx_strand_id
1 'polypeptide(L)'
;WVVGDVGPTPERQVAAGIPITQFGEDSIGVWAEAIPGSIMRLESIPLGLGAASRLLMEHISPGSTAKINNNVLAMYEKGKKILEEIGGEEAYNREKRSGYQMPTLELEQKGIVFE
;
A
#
# COMPACT_ATOMS: atom_id res chain seq x y z
N TRP A 1 -2.04 16.80 13.48
CA TRP A 1 -1.68 16.12 12.21
C TRP A 1 -2.46 14.84 12.14
N VAL A 2 -3.19 14.58 11.04
CA VAL A 2 -3.79 13.28 10.77
C VAL A 2 -2.78 12.52 9.92
N VAL A 3 -2.48 11.26 10.29
CA VAL A 3 -1.63 10.40 9.46
C VAL A 3 -2.39 10.11 8.17
N GLY A 4 -1.86 10.60 7.06
CA GLY A 4 -2.39 10.32 5.73
C GLY A 4 -1.53 9.25 5.08
N ASP A 5 -2.02 8.02 5.06
CA ASP A 5 -1.33 6.95 4.36
C ASP A 5 -1.64 7.01 2.86
N VAL A 6 -0.58 7.04 2.06
CA VAL A 6 -0.67 6.98 0.60
C VAL A 6 -0.97 5.56 0.15
N GLY A 7 -2.25 5.22 0.05
CA GLY A 7 -2.72 3.95 -0.49
C GLY A 7 -2.78 3.93 -2.03
N PRO A 8 -2.67 2.76 -2.67
CA PRO A 8 -3.02 2.60 -4.08
C PRO A 8 -4.53 2.75 -4.30
N THR A 9 -4.96 2.95 -5.55
CA THR A 9 -6.39 3.11 -5.87
C THR A 9 -7.20 1.86 -5.48
N PRO A 10 -8.52 2.00 -5.24
CA PRO A 10 -9.39 0.86 -4.91
C PRO A 10 -9.25 -0.31 -5.88
N GLU A 11 -9.16 -0.07 -7.18
CA GLU A 11 -8.99 -1.11 -8.20
C GLU A 11 -7.71 -1.91 -7.99
N ARG A 12 -6.60 -1.23 -7.65
CA ARG A 12 -5.33 -1.92 -7.41
C ARG A 12 -5.37 -2.76 -6.14
N GLN A 13 -6.06 -2.28 -5.09
CA GLN A 13 -6.29 -3.04 -3.86
C GLN A 13 -7.15 -4.28 -4.14
N VAL A 14 -8.23 -4.09 -4.89
CA VAL A 14 -9.12 -5.16 -5.33
C VAL A 14 -8.39 -6.22 -6.17
N ALA A 15 -7.56 -5.77 -7.12
CA ALA A 15 -6.77 -6.64 -7.98
C ALA A 15 -5.72 -7.46 -7.21
N ALA A 16 -5.22 -6.91 -6.11
CA ALA A 16 -4.33 -7.57 -5.15
C ALA A 16 -5.08 -8.47 -4.16
N GLY A 17 -6.41 -8.43 -4.13
CA GLY A 17 -7.24 -9.29 -3.28
C GLY A 17 -7.34 -8.84 -1.83
N ILE A 18 -6.89 -7.63 -1.52
CA ILE A 18 -6.89 -7.03 -0.17
C ILE A 18 -8.10 -6.11 0.03
N PRO A 19 -8.54 -5.87 1.28
CA PRO A 19 -9.59 -4.91 1.57
C PRO A 19 -9.22 -3.51 1.05
N ILE A 20 -10.22 -2.72 0.67
CA ILE A 20 -10.01 -1.31 0.30
C ILE A 20 -9.82 -0.51 1.59
N THR A 21 -8.67 0.13 1.73
CA THR A 21 -8.34 1.02 2.87
C THR A 21 -9.26 2.23 2.91
N GLN A 22 -9.85 2.50 4.07
CA GLN A 22 -10.73 3.65 4.30
C GLN A 22 -10.01 4.77 5.04
N PHE A 23 -10.62 5.97 5.05
CA PHE A 23 -10.07 7.10 5.78
C PHE A 23 -9.91 6.78 7.28
N GLY A 24 -8.71 7.01 7.81
CA GLY A 24 -8.37 6.72 9.21
C GLY A 24 -7.83 5.31 9.45
N GLU A 25 -7.76 4.46 8.42
CA GLU A 25 -7.08 3.17 8.51
C GLU A 25 -5.58 3.29 8.18
N ASP A 26 -4.78 2.46 8.85
CA ASP A 26 -3.36 2.32 8.58
C ASP A 26 -3.15 1.37 7.39
N SER A 27 -2.20 1.73 6.53
CA SER A 27 -1.69 0.93 5.42
C SER A 27 -0.86 -0.28 5.87
N ILE A 28 -0.24 -0.19 7.04
CA ILE A 28 0.58 -1.22 7.65
C ILE A 28 -0.31 -2.40 8.07
N GLY A 29 0.06 -3.60 7.65
CA GLY A 29 -0.71 -4.82 7.84
C GLY A 29 -1.80 -5.04 6.79
N VAL A 30 -2.00 -4.11 5.85
CA VAL A 30 -2.92 -4.27 4.71
C VAL A 30 -2.16 -4.46 3.41
N TRP A 31 -1.29 -3.50 3.05
CA TRP A 31 -0.46 -3.60 1.84
C TRP A 31 1.03 -3.41 2.11
N ALA A 32 1.40 -2.84 3.26
CA ALA A 32 2.78 -2.77 3.71
C ALA A 32 2.99 -3.67 4.93
N GLU A 33 4.04 -4.51 4.91
CA GLU A 33 4.51 -5.21 6.09
C GLU A 33 5.63 -4.40 6.74
N ALA A 34 5.42 -4.02 8.01
CA ALA A 34 6.44 -3.30 8.76
C ALA A 34 7.54 -4.27 9.22
N ILE A 35 8.77 -4.06 8.72
CA ILE A 35 9.94 -4.75 9.25
C ILE A 35 10.49 -3.91 10.43
N PRO A 36 10.75 -4.52 11.60
CA PRO A 36 11.30 -3.79 12.74
C PRO A 36 12.57 -3.02 12.36
N GLY A 37 12.59 -1.71 12.68
CA GLY A 37 13.70 -0.81 12.36
C GLY A 37 13.70 -0.25 10.94
N SER A 38 12.78 -0.65 10.05
CA SER A 38 12.72 -0.15 8.66
C SER A 38 11.74 1.01 8.46
N ILE A 39 10.94 1.37 9.47
CA ILE A 39 9.94 2.44 9.36
C ILE A 39 10.65 3.80 9.32
N MET A 40 10.49 4.50 8.20
CA MET A 40 10.93 5.88 8.06
C MET A 40 9.76 6.83 8.28
N ARG A 41 9.94 7.83 9.15
CA ARG A 41 8.99 8.93 9.34
C ARG A 41 9.57 10.19 8.72
N LEU A 42 8.88 10.75 7.74
CA LEU A 42 9.33 11.91 6.98
C LEU A 42 8.26 13.01 7.05
N GLU A 43 8.67 14.24 7.35
CA GLU A 43 7.76 15.40 7.40
C GLU A 43 7.53 16.03 6.01
N SER A 44 8.37 15.67 5.03
CA SER A 44 8.23 16.10 3.64
C SER A 44 8.88 15.10 2.69
N ILE A 45 8.59 15.21 1.39
CA ILE A 45 9.28 14.45 0.35
C ILE A 45 10.75 14.91 0.32
N PRO A 46 11.74 14.00 0.43
CA PRO A 46 13.15 14.37 0.42
C PRO A 46 13.53 15.19 -0.81
N LEU A 47 14.29 16.26 -0.60
CA LEU A 47 14.78 17.11 -1.68
C LEU A 47 15.62 16.26 -2.66
N GLY A 48 15.34 16.40 -3.96
CA GLY A 48 16.05 15.67 -5.01
C GLY A 48 15.52 14.27 -5.31
N LEU A 49 14.59 13.72 -4.51
CA LEU A 49 13.99 12.41 -4.77
C LEU A 49 13.35 12.35 -6.16
N GLY A 50 12.60 13.39 -6.55
CA GLY A 50 11.97 13.45 -7.88
C GLY A 50 12.99 13.42 -9.03
N ALA A 51 14.06 14.20 -8.92
CA ALA A 51 15.11 14.23 -9.95
C ALA A 51 15.87 12.90 -10.04
N ALA A 52 16.26 12.33 -8.89
CA ALA A 52 16.93 11.03 -8.83
C ALA A 52 16.03 9.90 -9.37
N SER A 53 14.74 9.92 -9.02
CA SER A 53 13.76 8.94 -9.51
C SER A 53 13.61 9.04 -11.03
N ARG A 54 13.49 10.27 -11.56
CA ARG A 54 13.38 10.51 -13.00
C ARG A 54 14.60 10.04 -13.77
N LEU A 55 15.81 10.34 -13.27
CA LEU A 55 17.06 9.82 -13.86
C LEU A 55 17.06 8.29 -13.90
N LEU A 56 16.68 7.67 -12.78
CA LEU A 56 16.61 6.22 -12.69
C LEU A 56 15.59 5.63 -13.67
N MET A 57 14.39 6.22 -13.73
CA MET A 57 13.29 5.76 -14.57
C MET A 57 13.53 5.97 -16.06
N GLU A 58 14.08 7.12 -16.46
CA GLU A 58 14.23 7.51 -17.86
C GLU A 58 15.53 7.00 -18.49
N HIS A 59 16.61 6.90 -17.70
CA HIS A 59 17.95 6.66 -18.25
C HIS A 59 18.62 5.39 -17.74
N ILE A 60 18.42 5.00 -16.47
CA ILE A 60 19.13 3.84 -15.89
C ILE A 60 18.35 2.53 -16.11
N SER A 61 17.04 2.54 -15.86
CA SER A 61 16.20 1.35 -15.95
C SER A 61 14.85 1.60 -16.64
N PRO A 62 14.83 2.13 -17.87
CA PRO A 62 13.59 2.41 -18.58
C PRO A 62 12.77 1.15 -18.87
N GLY A 63 13.43 0.03 -19.17
CA GLY A 63 12.75 -1.25 -19.41
C GLY A 63 12.01 -1.79 -18.18
N SER A 64 12.61 -1.68 -16.99
CA SER A 64 11.96 -2.08 -15.73
C SER A 64 10.78 -1.16 -15.41
N THR A 65 10.96 0.14 -15.61
CA THR A 65 9.91 1.14 -15.41
C THR A 65 8.71 0.88 -16.32
N ALA A 66 8.95 0.58 -17.61
CA ALA A 66 7.88 0.23 -18.54
C ALA A 66 7.10 -1.02 -18.11
N LYS A 67 7.80 -2.06 -17.62
CA LYS A 67 7.14 -3.27 -17.09
C LYS A 67 6.28 -2.97 -15.88
N ILE A 68 6.78 -2.16 -14.94
CA ILE A 68 6.02 -1.73 -13.75
C ILE A 68 4.77 -0.96 -14.18
N ASN A 69 4.90 0.01 -15.09
CA ASN A 69 3.77 0.79 -15.57
C ASN A 69 2.69 -0.09 -16.23
N ASN A 70 3.11 -1.01 -17.10
CA ASN A 70 2.19 -1.95 -17.74
C ASN A 70 1.48 -2.86 -16.72
N ASN A 71 2.21 -3.30 -15.68
CA ASN A 71 1.62 -4.10 -14.61
C ASN A 71 0.59 -3.30 -13.80
N VAL A 72 0.89 -2.03 -13.46
CA VAL A 72 -0.05 -1.14 -12.76
C VAL A 72 -1.34 -0.94 -13.55
N LEU A 73 -1.24 -0.73 -14.86
CA LEU A 73 -2.42 -0.62 -15.74
C LEU A 73 -3.20 -1.93 -15.80
N ALA A 74 -2.52 -3.07 -15.92
CA ALA A 74 -3.18 -4.37 -15.91
C ALA A 74 -3.90 -4.67 -14.57
N MET A 75 -3.30 -4.27 -13.44
CA MET A 75 -3.94 -4.36 -12.13
C MET A 75 -5.19 -3.47 -12.06
N TYR A 76 -5.11 -2.24 -12.55
CA TYR A 76 -6.26 -1.34 -12.57
C TYR A 76 -7.43 -1.93 -13.36
N GLU A 77 -7.18 -2.40 -14.59
CA GLU A 77 -8.21 -3.02 -15.43
C GLU A 77 -8.81 -4.28 -14.78
N LYS A 78 -7.97 -5.12 -14.16
CA LYS A 78 -8.44 -6.29 -13.41
C LYS A 78 -9.33 -5.88 -12.24
N GLY A 79 -8.90 -4.90 -11.45
CA GLY A 79 -9.64 -4.42 -10.28
C GLY A 79 -10.98 -3.82 -10.65
N LYS A 80 -11.01 -3.01 -11.72
CA LYS A 80 -12.22 -2.42 -12.26
C LYS A 80 -13.26 -3.49 -12.63
N LYS A 81 -12.85 -4.55 -13.34
CA LYS A 81 -13.75 -5.67 -13.68
C LYS A 81 -14.32 -6.35 -12.44
N ILE A 82 -13.49 -6.63 -11.44
CA ILE A 82 -13.94 -7.26 -10.19
C ILE A 82 -14.97 -6.36 -9.47
N LEU A 83 -14.72 -5.05 -9.41
CA LEU A 83 -15.65 -4.11 -8.81
C LEU A 83 -16.98 -4.04 -9.56
N GLU A 84 -16.95 -4.08 -10.90
CA GLU A 84 -18.15 -4.14 -11.73
C GLU A 84 -18.95 -5.43 -11.48
N GLU A 85 -18.27 -6.57 -11.36
CA GLU A 85 -18.89 -7.89 -11.14
C GLU A 85 -19.52 -8.04 -9.74
N ILE A 86 -18.85 -7.54 -8.69
CA ILE A 86 -19.29 -7.70 -7.30
C ILE A 86 -20.33 -6.65 -6.86
N GLY A 87 -20.55 -5.61 -7.67
CA GLY A 87 -21.50 -4.55 -7.37
C GLY A 87 -20.91 -3.34 -6.61
N GLY A 88 -19.61 -3.08 -6.81
CA GLY A 88 -18.92 -1.89 -6.31
C GLY A 88 -18.07 -2.10 -5.06
N GLU A 89 -17.45 -1.01 -4.60
CA GLU A 89 -16.45 -1.03 -3.52
C GLU A 89 -17.03 -1.54 -2.19
N GLU A 90 -18.24 -1.12 -1.82
CA GLU A 90 -18.84 -1.53 -0.54
C GLU A 90 -19.12 -3.02 -0.46
N ALA A 91 -19.61 -3.63 -1.54
CA ALA A 91 -19.89 -5.05 -1.62
C ALA A 91 -18.59 -5.86 -1.50
N TYR A 92 -17.56 -5.46 -2.25
CA TYR A 92 -16.23 -6.06 -2.18
C TYR A 92 -15.63 -5.98 -0.78
N ASN A 93 -15.64 -4.78 -0.18
CA ASN A 93 -14.99 -4.56 1.10
C ASN A 93 -15.69 -5.32 2.23
N ARG A 94 -17.04 -5.41 2.17
CA ARG A 94 -17.83 -6.22 3.11
C ARG A 94 -17.48 -7.70 3.01
N GLU A 95 -17.39 -8.24 1.79
CA GLU A 95 -17.02 -9.64 1.58
C GLU A 95 -15.61 -9.91 2.11
N LYS A 96 -14.62 -9.11 1.72
CA LYS A 96 -13.23 -9.30 2.15
C LYS A 96 -13.03 -9.18 3.65
N ARG A 97 -13.71 -8.24 4.29
CA ARG A 97 -13.60 -8.03 5.75
C ARG A 97 -14.36 -9.07 6.56
N SER A 98 -15.39 -9.71 5.99
CA SER A 98 -16.14 -10.76 6.69
C SER A 98 -15.28 -12.00 7.03
N GLY A 99 -14.24 -12.27 6.24
CA GLY A 99 -13.26 -13.32 6.50
C GLY A 99 -11.93 -12.83 7.09
N TYR A 100 -11.75 -11.52 7.28
CA TYR A 100 -10.49 -10.95 7.73
C TYR A 100 -10.44 -10.89 9.25
N GLN A 101 -9.59 -11.72 9.87
CA GLN A 101 -9.21 -11.59 11.27
C GLN A 101 -7.88 -10.84 11.33
N MET A 102 -7.89 -9.61 11.86
CA MET A 102 -6.65 -8.91 12.19
C MET A 102 -5.84 -9.78 13.17
N PRO A 103 -4.61 -10.18 12.85
CA PRO A 103 -3.77 -10.91 13.78
C PRO A 103 -3.53 -10.03 15.01
N THR A 104 -3.77 -10.58 16.20
CA THR A 104 -3.52 -9.88 17.46
C THR A 104 -2.02 -9.91 17.72
N LEU A 105 -1.36 -8.76 17.60
CA LEU A 105 0.05 -8.59 17.96
C LEU A 105 0.13 -8.04 19.39
N GLU A 106 0.54 -8.87 20.34
CA GLU A 106 0.96 -8.41 21.66
C GLU A 106 2.40 -7.90 21.55
N LEU A 107 2.58 -6.58 21.60
CA LEU A 107 3.92 -5.97 21.65
C LEU A 107 4.48 -6.13 23.06
N GLU A 108 5.37 -7.11 23.28
CA GLU A 108 6.19 -7.15 24.50
C GLU A 108 7.14 -5.95 24.52
N GLN A 109 6.82 -4.93 25.33
CA GLN A 109 7.70 -3.79 25.56
C GLN A 109 8.85 -4.21 26.49
N LYS A 110 9.89 -4.86 25.94
CA LYS A 110 11.15 -5.06 26.66
C LYS A 110 11.91 -3.75 26.70
N GLY A 111 11.70 -2.98 27.77
CA GLY A 111 12.52 -1.80 28.07
C GLY A 111 13.97 -2.23 28.23
N ILE A 112 14.86 -1.72 27.39
CA ILE A 112 16.30 -1.82 27.62
C ILE A 112 16.61 -0.82 28.74
N VAL A 113 16.80 -1.34 29.96
CA VAL A 113 17.37 -0.57 31.07
C VAL A 113 18.88 -0.60 30.89
N PHE A 114 19.48 0.58 30.72
CA PHE A 114 20.93 0.73 30.79
C PHE A 114 21.31 1.00 32.25
N GLU A 115 22.13 0.13 32.85
CA GLU A 115 22.89 0.38 34.09
C GLU A 115 24.18 1.14 33.79
#